data_AF-A0A2N5Y197-F1
#
_entry.id   AF-A0A2N5Y197-F1
#
_cell.length_a   1.000
_cell.length_b   1.000
_cell.length_c   1.000
_cell.angle_alpha   90.00
_cell.angle_beta   90.00
_cell.angle_gamma   90.00
#
_symmetry.space_group_name_H-M   'P 1'
#
loop_
_entity.id
_entity.type
_entity.pdbx_description
1 polymer ?
#
loop_
_entity_poly.entity_id
_entity_poly.type
_entity_poly.pdbx_seq_one_letter_code
_entity_poly.pdbx_strand_id
1 'polypeptide(L)'
;MSGDDSRLSTTALARALDIPLQQLFATLRDYGWIERRDEHWLLTPKGEYEGGCYRDSKRYGRYIVWPEALVQHPLLSAIESNQRISASQMRRYYPGLQPRHLNRALAEFGLQQSTILGWELTALGKHFGGQQVQSESSGAFYVSWPHEIVDHPVIQRELERLTARQAVTAAAEPAGPVERTVSGHDSTDLFASAGPIAAPMVECRGIDGHHPGTCLQAAVCDWLYFAQQAHALKRALPVEEELYADFYLPAGRVYIDCWEDGAPAAQLAAWLRNKEVYASLDLRHLEIKAGDAEYLDEVLGRGLLAFGIRC
;
A
#
# COMPACT_ATOMS: atom_id res chain seq x y z
N MET A 1 36.47 -16.08 32.60
CA MET A 1 36.90 -16.62 31.29
C MET A 1 35.67 -17.02 30.52
N SER A 2 35.00 -16.06 29.88
CA SER A 2 33.94 -16.25 28.86
C SER A 2 33.26 -14.90 28.60
N GLY A 3 33.63 -14.20 27.52
CA GLY A 3 32.98 -12.93 27.16
C GLY A 3 33.48 -12.26 25.89
N ASP A 4 34.27 -12.96 25.06
CA ASP A 4 34.94 -12.37 23.90
C ASP A 4 34.29 -12.68 22.55
N ASP A 5 33.23 -13.50 22.52
CA ASP A 5 32.66 -14.03 21.27
C ASP A 5 31.42 -13.28 20.73
N SER A 6 30.93 -12.25 21.41
CA SER A 6 29.72 -11.51 21.00
C SER A 6 29.94 -9.99 20.92
N ARG A 7 31.07 -9.56 20.34
CA ARG A 7 31.38 -8.14 20.12
C ARG A 7 31.18 -7.74 18.66
N LEU A 8 30.29 -6.78 18.43
CA LEU A 8 29.96 -6.23 17.12
C LEU A 8 30.84 -5.01 16.80
N SER A 9 31.31 -4.88 15.56
CA SER A 9 31.86 -3.60 15.09
C SER A 9 30.74 -2.55 15.01
N THR A 10 31.05 -1.26 15.04
CA THR A 10 30.02 -0.20 14.84
C THR A 10 29.21 -0.41 13.56
N THR A 11 29.83 -0.93 12.49
CA THR A 11 29.15 -1.33 11.26
C THR A 11 28.22 -2.54 11.42
N ALA A 12 28.60 -3.54 12.20
CA ALA A 12 27.76 -4.70 12.48
C ALA A 12 26.63 -4.33 13.45
N LEU A 13 26.89 -3.45 14.42
CA LEU A 13 25.90 -2.89 15.33
C LEU A 13 24.85 -2.07 14.57
N ALA A 14 25.27 -1.21 13.63
CA ALA A 14 24.36 -0.48 12.75
C ALA A 14 23.45 -1.41 11.94
N ARG A 15 23.98 -2.54 11.45
CA ARG A 15 23.18 -3.55 10.75
C ARG A 15 22.24 -4.32 11.68
N ALA A 16 22.67 -4.61 12.90
CA ALA A 16 21.85 -5.30 13.90
C ALA A 16 20.68 -4.42 14.38
N LEU A 17 20.89 -3.11 14.46
CA LEU A 17 19.87 -2.10 14.78
C LEU A 17 19.08 -1.62 13.55
N ASP A 18 19.45 -2.03 12.33
CA ASP A 18 18.86 -1.55 11.08
C ASP A 18 18.91 -0.01 10.87
N ILE A 19 19.87 0.67 11.52
CA ILE A 19 20.05 2.12 11.45
C ILE A 19 21.17 2.47 10.44
N PRO A 20 21.02 3.54 9.64
CA PRO A 20 22.11 4.05 8.81
C PRO A 20 23.38 4.31 9.61
N LEU A 21 24.53 3.83 9.11
CA LEU A 21 25.81 3.91 9.81
C LEU A 21 26.17 5.34 10.26
N GLN A 22 25.90 6.33 9.41
CA GLN A 22 26.16 7.74 9.73
C GLN A 22 25.32 8.24 10.91
N GLN A 23 24.07 7.79 11.01
CA GLN A 23 23.16 8.17 12.09
C GLN A 23 23.60 7.53 13.42
N LEU A 24 24.07 6.27 13.39
CA LEU A 24 24.65 5.65 14.58
C LEU A 24 25.89 6.41 15.06
N PHE A 25 26.81 6.78 14.15
CA PHE A 25 27.99 7.59 14.52
C PHE A 25 27.62 8.97 15.08
N ALA A 26 26.66 9.66 14.47
CA ALA A 26 26.17 10.94 14.99
C ALA A 26 25.62 10.78 16.41
N THR A 27 24.84 9.74 16.64
CA THR A 27 24.21 9.51 17.94
C THR A 27 25.21 9.12 19.03
N LEU A 28 26.14 8.21 18.72
CA LEU A 28 27.23 7.84 19.63
C LEU A 28 28.08 9.06 20.00
N ARG A 29 28.25 10.01 19.08
CA ARG A 29 28.94 11.27 19.33
C ARG A 29 28.10 12.21 20.20
N ASP A 30 26.80 12.34 19.92
CA ASP A 30 25.92 13.27 20.63
C ASP A 30 25.70 12.84 22.09
N TYR A 31 25.66 11.52 22.36
CA TYR A 31 25.72 10.98 23.73
C TYR A 31 27.13 11.02 24.36
N GLY A 32 28.13 11.45 23.60
CA GLY A 32 29.51 11.59 24.04
C GLY A 32 30.19 10.27 24.32
N TRP A 33 29.79 9.17 23.66
CA TRP A 33 30.44 7.86 23.76
C TRP A 33 31.67 7.80 22.87
N ILE A 34 31.62 8.47 21.72
CA ILE A 34 32.75 8.66 20.82
C ILE A 34 33.00 10.14 20.54
N GLU A 35 34.23 10.51 20.26
CA GLU A 35 34.65 11.85 19.88
C GLU A 35 35.44 11.76 18.58
N ARG A 36 35.26 12.74 17.69
CA ARG A 36 36.12 12.85 16.50
C ARG A 36 37.30 13.75 16.84
N ARG A 37 38.51 13.20 16.80
CA ARG A 37 39.75 13.99 16.81
C ARG A 37 40.49 13.77 15.49
N ASP A 38 40.76 14.88 14.81
CA ASP A 38 41.33 14.89 13.46
C ASP A 38 40.52 14.01 12.48
N GLU A 39 41.12 12.93 11.97
CA GLU A 39 40.51 11.99 11.02
C GLU A 39 40.03 10.67 11.66
N HIS A 40 40.11 10.52 12.99
CA HIS A 40 39.79 9.26 13.66
C HIS A 40 38.70 9.41 14.72
N TRP A 41 37.87 8.37 14.84
CA TRP A 41 36.90 8.22 15.92
C TRP A 41 37.60 7.62 17.14
N LEU A 42 37.57 8.36 18.24
CA LEU A 42 38.10 7.94 19.52
C LEU A 42 36.96 7.59 20.46
N LEU A 43 37.13 6.48 21.17
CA LEU A 43 36.30 6.09 22.28
C LEU A 43 36.58 7.00 23.49
N THR A 44 35.52 7.50 24.11
CA THR A 44 35.60 8.33 25.33
C THR A 44 35.47 7.47 26.59
N PRO A 45 35.76 8.00 27.79
CA PRO A 45 35.51 7.29 29.05
C PRO A 45 34.05 6.86 29.23
N LYS A 46 33.08 7.62 28.68
CA LYS A 46 31.66 7.22 28.69
C LYS A 46 31.39 6.04 27.77
N GLY A 47 32.01 6.03 26.59
CA GLY A 47 31.89 4.90 25.66
C GLY A 47 32.54 3.62 26.19
N GLU A 48 33.64 3.73 26.94
CA GLU A 48 34.26 2.60 27.66
C GLU A 48 33.36 2.07 28.78
N TYR A 49 32.68 2.97 29.50
CA TYR A 49 31.71 2.60 30.53
C TYR A 49 30.54 1.77 29.97
N GLU A 50 30.06 2.12 28.77
CA GLU A 50 29.01 1.38 28.05
C GLU A 50 29.53 0.09 27.36
N GLY A 51 30.78 -0.32 27.67
CA GLY A 51 31.38 -1.57 27.20
C GLY A 51 32.07 -1.48 25.84
N GLY A 52 32.21 -0.28 25.26
CA GLY A 52 33.00 -0.05 24.07
C GLY A 52 34.48 -0.38 24.30
N CYS A 53 35.16 -0.93 23.30
CA CYS A 53 36.60 -1.16 23.36
C CYS A 53 37.23 -1.17 21.96
N TYR A 54 38.56 -1.08 21.90
CA TYR A 54 39.28 -1.15 20.64
C TYR A 54 39.63 -2.58 20.25
N ARG A 55 39.50 -2.89 18.96
CA ARG A 55 40.02 -4.11 18.34
C ARG A 55 40.96 -3.73 17.20
N ASP A 56 42.14 -4.36 17.18
CA ASP A 56 43.14 -4.16 16.13
C ASP A 56 42.95 -5.23 15.03
N SER A 57 42.88 -4.82 13.77
CA SER A 57 42.86 -5.71 12.61
C SER A 57 43.99 -5.39 11.64
N LYS A 58 44.63 -6.43 11.11
CA LYS A 58 45.67 -6.31 10.07
C LYS A 58 45.16 -5.65 8.78
N ARG A 59 43.85 -5.68 8.52
CA ARG A 59 43.24 -5.16 7.28
C ARG A 59 42.61 -3.78 7.42
N TYR A 60 42.09 -3.45 8.59
CA TYR A 60 41.27 -2.24 8.81
C TYR A 60 41.84 -1.30 9.88
N GLY A 61 43.01 -1.62 10.44
CA GLY A 61 43.59 -0.87 11.54
C GLY A 61 42.82 -1.04 12.85
N ARG A 62 42.96 -0.07 13.75
CA ARG A 62 42.29 -0.01 15.04
C ARG A 62 40.86 0.53 14.87
N TYR A 63 39.87 -0.17 15.42
CA TYR A 63 38.47 0.27 15.38
C TYR A 63 37.72 -0.09 16.66
N ILE A 64 36.57 0.53 16.86
CA ILE A 64 35.74 0.36 18.06
C ILE A 64 34.77 -0.82 17.86
N VAL A 65 34.66 -1.67 18.88
CA VAL A 65 33.68 -2.74 18.98
C VAL A 65 32.84 -2.57 20.24
N TRP A 66 31.60 -3.03 20.16
CA TRP A 66 30.56 -2.88 21.17
C TRP A 66 29.99 -4.24 21.56
N PRO A 67 29.49 -4.40 22.80
CA PRO A 67 28.81 -5.63 23.20
C PRO A 67 27.47 -5.77 22.46
N GLU A 68 27.08 -7.01 22.12
CA GLU A 68 25.76 -7.28 21.51
C GLU A 68 24.58 -6.80 22.36
N ALA A 69 24.72 -6.80 23.69
CA ALA A 69 23.70 -6.30 24.61
C ALA A 69 23.32 -4.82 24.35
N LEU A 70 24.20 -4.06 23.69
CA LEU A 70 23.96 -2.66 23.36
C LEU A 70 22.80 -2.48 22.36
N VAL A 71 22.44 -3.53 21.60
CA VAL A 71 21.27 -3.53 20.71
C VAL A 71 19.98 -3.24 21.49
N GLN A 72 19.90 -3.65 22.75
CA GLN A 72 18.73 -3.44 23.62
C GLN A 72 18.87 -2.19 24.50
N HIS A 73 19.90 -1.36 24.28
CA HIS A 73 20.16 -0.22 25.14
C HIS A 73 19.08 0.87 24.95
N PRO A 74 18.48 1.42 26.03
CA PRO A 74 17.38 2.40 25.94
C PRO A 74 17.68 3.63 25.09
N LEU A 75 18.94 4.07 25.05
CA LEU A 75 19.35 5.22 24.23
C LEU A 75 19.47 4.88 22.74
N LEU A 76 19.74 3.62 22.38
CA LEU A 76 19.79 3.17 21.00
C LEU A 76 18.38 2.81 20.49
N SER A 77 17.51 2.24 21.34
CA SER A 77 16.09 2.07 21.02
C SER A 77 15.36 3.41 20.83
N ALA A 78 15.78 4.46 21.53
CA ALA A 78 15.27 5.82 21.29
C ALA A 78 15.64 6.38 19.90
N ILE A 79 16.65 5.82 19.23
CA ILE A 79 17.04 6.22 17.87
C ILE A 79 16.07 5.63 16.84
N GLU A 80 15.65 4.37 17.03
CA GLU A 80 14.58 3.77 16.23
C GLU A 80 13.29 4.57 16.37
N SER A 81 12.98 5.03 17.59
CA SER A 81 11.81 5.89 17.85
C SER A 81 11.89 7.26 17.15
N ASN A 82 13.10 7.81 17.00
CA ASN A 82 13.33 9.04 16.23
C ASN A 82 13.46 8.80 14.71
N GLN A 83 13.51 7.54 14.26
CA GLN A 83 13.60 7.23 12.85
C GLN A 83 12.25 7.49 12.19
N ARG A 84 12.26 8.39 11.20
CA ARG A 84 11.08 8.68 10.40
C ARG A 84 11.11 7.87 9.12
N ILE A 85 9.98 7.27 8.78
CA ILE A 85 9.79 6.46 7.59
C ILE A 85 8.76 7.12 6.66
N SER A 86 9.04 7.07 5.37
CA SER A 86 8.10 7.44 4.30
C SER A 86 7.28 6.22 3.88
N ALA A 87 6.18 6.42 3.14
CA ALA A 87 5.42 5.33 2.54
C ALA A 87 6.29 4.38 1.69
N SER A 88 7.33 4.89 1.03
CA SER A 88 8.30 4.06 0.29
C SER A 88 9.11 3.14 1.19
N GLN A 89 9.48 3.60 2.39
CA GLN A 89 10.18 2.78 3.38
C GLN A 89 9.23 1.82 4.10
N MET A 90 7.96 2.22 4.31
CA MET A 90 6.93 1.37 4.90
C MET A 90 6.69 0.07 4.11
N ARG A 91 6.97 0.07 2.79
CA ARG A 91 6.92 -1.14 1.95
C ARG A 91 7.74 -2.30 2.50
N ARG A 92 8.82 -2.06 3.25
CA ARG A 92 9.62 -3.13 3.87
C ARG A 92 8.78 -4.01 4.80
N TYR A 93 7.80 -3.43 5.48
CA TYR A 93 6.89 -4.13 6.40
C TYR A 93 5.68 -4.72 5.67
N TYR A 94 5.32 -4.16 4.51
CA TYR A 94 4.19 -4.60 3.67
C TYR A 94 4.66 -4.88 2.23
N PRO A 95 5.36 -6.00 1.96
CA PRO A 95 6.01 -6.24 0.68
C PRO A 95 5.03 -6.35 -0.51
N GLY A 96 3.77 -6.70 -0.24
CA GLY A 96 2.70 -6.75 -1.25
C GLY A 96 2.15 -5.39 -1.66
N LEU A 97 2.39 -4.33 -0.89
CA LEU A 97 1.84 -2.99 -1.17
C LEU A 97 2.87 -2.09 -1.84
N GLN A 98 2.49 -1.49 -2.96
CA GLN A 98 3.29 -0.44 -3.60
C GLN A 98 3.20 0.86 -2.80
N PRO A 99 4.21 1.76 -2.88
CA PRO A 99 4.20 3.03 -2.15
C PRO A 99 2.98 3.91 -2.46
N ARG A 100 2.42 3.81 -3.66
CA ARG A 100 1.17 4.51 -4.03
C ARG A 100 -0.03 3.98 -3.27
N HIS A 101 -0.17 2.65 -3.16
CA HIS A 101 -1.23 2.02 -2.37
C HIS A 101 -1.13 2.40 -0.89
N LEU A 102 0.07 2.40 -0.34
CA LEU A 102 0.31 2.84 1.04
C LEU A 102 -0.10 4.30 1.25
N ASN A 103 0.28 5.19 0.33
CA ASN A 103 -0.12 6.59 0.44
C ASN A 103 -1.64 6.80 0.33
N ARG A 104 -2.30 6.08 -0.57
CA ARG A 104 -3.77 6.15 -0.71
C ARG A 104 -4.48 5.58 0.52
N ALA A 105 -3.98 4.48 1.11
CA ALA A 105 -4.52 3.93 2.35
C ALA A 105 -4.37 4.91 3.53
N LEU A 106 -3.19 5.52 3.69
CA LEU A 106 -2.97 6.56 4.71
C LEU A 106 -3.88 7.78 4.48
N ALA A 107 -4.19 8.10 3.23
CA ALA A 107 -5.13 9.16 2.90
C ALA A 107 -6.58 8.80 3.20
N GLU A 108 -6.95 7.53 3.01
CA GLU A 108 -8.26 6.99 3.39
C GLU A 108 -8.48 7.06 4.91
N PHE A 109 -7.45 6.76 5.71
CA PHE A 109 -7.47 6.97 7.16
C PHE A 109 -7.56 8.44 7.57
N GLY A 110 -7.48 9.37 6.62
CA GLY A 110 -7.48 10.81 6.87
C GLY A 110 -6.18 11.31 7.49
N LEU A 111 -5.09 10.55 7.42
CA LEU A 111 -3.77 10.94 7.95
C LEU A 111 -3.02 11.89 7.01
N GLN A 112 -3.29 11.79 5.71
CA GLN A 112 -2.72 12.66 4.67
C GLN A 112 -3.75 12.92 3.57
N GLN A 113 -3.46 13.85 2.67
CA GLN A 113 -4.31 14.17 1.53
C GLN A 113 -3.48 14.36 0.27
N SER A 114 -4.05 13.97 -0.88
CA SER A 114 -3.41 14.19 -2.18
C SER A 114 -3.75 15.60 -2.69
N THR A 115 -2.73 16.35 -3.11
CA THR A 115 -2.88 17.71 -3.65
C THR A 115 -2.02 17.89 -4.91
N ILE A 116 -2.15 19.04 -5.57
CA ILE A 116 -1.30 19.39 -6.72
C ILE A 116 0.19 19.50 -6.36
N LEU A 117 0.51 19.71 -5.08
CA LEU A 117 1.89 19.84 -4.59
C LEU A 117 2.47 18.51 -4.09
N GLY A 118 1.69 17.42 -4.10
CA GLY A 118 2.06 16.12 -3.55
C GLY A 118 1.18 15.72 -2.36
N TRP A 119 1.75 14.98 -1.42
CA TRP A 119 1.05 14.55 -0.21
C TRP A 119 1.20 15.57 0.91
N GLU A 120 0.07 16.07 1.39
CA GLU A 120 0.01 17.01 2.50
C GLU A 120 -0.51 16.35 3.77
N LEU A 121 -0.03 16.84 4.90
CA LEU A 121 -0.36 16.30 6.21
C LEU A 121 -1.66 16.91 6.74
N THR A 122 -2.59 16.07 7.19
CA THR A 122 -3.84 16.53 7.81
C THR A 122 -3.67 16.83 9.31
N ALA A 123 -4.70 17.38 9.96
CA ALA A 123 -4.71 17.57 11.41
C ALA A 123 -4.60 16.23 12.17
N LEU A 124 -5.28 15.19 11.70
CA LEU A 124 -5.17 13.85 12.29
C LEU A 124 -3.77 13.27 12.08
N GLY A 125 -3.19 13.45 10.89
CA GLY A 125 -1.80 13.05 10.64
C GLY A 125 -0.80 13.69 11.58
N LYS A 126 -0.97 14.98 11.90
CA LYS A 126 -0.13 15.67 12.91
C LYS A 126 -0.28 15.04 14.30
N HIS A 127 -1.48 14.64 14.68
CA HIS A 127 -1.72 13.95 15.96
C HIS A 127 -0.99 12.59 16.01
N PHE A 128 -0.90 11.88 14.89
CA PHE A 128 -0.08 10.66 14.74
C PHE A 128 1.43 10.94 14.58
N GLY A 129 1.86 12.18 14.84
CA GLY A 129 3.27 12.57 14.82
C GLY A 129 3.84 12.70 13.42
N GLY A 130 3.03 12.73 12.36
CA GLY A 130 3.46 12.91 10.97
C GLY A 130 4.14 14.26 10.72
N GLN A 131 5.03 14.31 9.73
CA GLN A 131 5.75 15.53 9.32
C GLN A 131 5.76 15.62 7.81
N GLN A 132 5.37 16.78 7.29
CA GLN A 132 5.44 17.09 5.87
C GLN A 132 6.86 17.56 5.52
N VAL A 133 7.41 16.99 4.47
CA VAL A 133 8.76 17.26 3.97
C VAL A 133 8.68 17.58 2.49
N GLN A 134 9.50 18.51 2.02
CA GLN A 134 9.66 18.79 0.61
C GLN A 134 10.81 17.98 0.04
N SER A 135 10.58 17.31 -1.09
CA SER A 135 11.65 16.64 -1.82
C SER A 135 12.58 17.67 -2.47
N GLU A 136 13.88 17.60 -2.19
CA GLU A 136 14.88 18.47 -2.81
C GLU A 136 15.01 18.22 -4.33
N SER A 137 14.70 17.00 -4.79
CA SER A 137 14.87 16.61 -6.19
C SER A 137 13.66 16.95 -7.06
N SER A 138 12.45 16.77 -6.55
CA SER A 138 11.21 16.98 -7.32
C SER A 138 10.44 18.24 -6.91
N GLY A 139 10.76 18.85 -5.77
CA GLY A 139 10.01 19.95 -5.18
C GLY A 139 8.65 19.55 -4.62
N ALA A 140 8.22 18.28 -4.76
CA ALA A 140 6.94 17.78 -4.29
C ALA A 140 6.95 17.51 -2.78
N PHE A 141 5.82 17.72 -2.12
CA PHE A 141 5.61 17.36 -0.73
C PHE A 141 5.34 15.87 -0.57
N TYR A 142 5.91 15.32 0.49
CA TYR A 142 5.59 13.98 0.98
C TYR A 142 5.51 14.00 2.51
N VAL A 143 4.88 12.98 3.07
CA VAL A 143 4.74 12.84 4.52
C VAL A 143 5.67 11.75 5.03
N SER A 144 6.33 12.03 6.14
CA SER A 144 7.11 11.07 6.93
C SER A 144 6.43 10.80 8.26
N TRP A 145 6.55 9.57 8.74
CA TRP A 145 5.89 9.08 9.94
C TRP A 145 6.93 8.57 10.93
N PRO A 146 6.67 8.64 12.25
CA PRO A 146 7.46 7.89 13.24
C PRO A 146 7.45 6.40 12.91
N HIS A 147 8.52 5.67 13.24
CA HIS A 147 8.63 4.25 12.92
C HIS A 147 7.48 3.42 13.53
N GLU A 148 7.01 3.82 14.72
CA GLU A 148 5.95 3.16 15.51
C GLU A 148 4.59 3.16 14.82
N ILE A 149 4.41 3.93 13.74
CA ILE A 149 3.16 3.92 12.98
C ILE A 149 2.85 2.53 12.40
N VAL A 150 3.89 1.73 12.13
CA VAL A 150 3.77 0.37 11.59
C VAL A 150 3.19 -0.58 12.64
N ASP A 151 3.49 -0.34 13.91
CA ASP A 151 3.02 -1.14 15.05
C ASP A 151 1.65 -0.67 15.56
N HIS A 152 1.10 0.41 15.01
CA HIS A 152 -0.19 0.91 15.44
C HIS A 152 -1.31 -0.08 15.04
N PRO A 153 -2.07 -0.63 16.00
CA PRO A 153 -2.92 -1.82 15.77
C PRO A 153 -4.01 -1.59 14.72
N VAL A 154 -4.54 -0.37 14.63
CA VAL A 154 -5.55 -0.03 13.60
C VAL A 154 -4.92 0.04 12.21
N ILE A 155 -3.72 0.64 12.09
CA ILE A 155 -3.05 0.81 10.80
C ILE A 155 -2.59 -0.55 10.29
N GLN A 156 -1.99 -1.34 11.16
CA GLN A 156 -1.60 -2.71 10.86
C GLN A 156 -2.79 -3.54 10.36
N ARG A 157 -3.90 -3.56 11.11
CA ARG A 157 -5.11 -4.32 10.74
C ARG A 157 -5.63 -3.92 9.35
N GLU A 158 -5.75 -2.63 9.08
CA GLU A 158 -6.31 -2.18 7.80
C GLU A 158 -5.33 -2.42 6.63
N LEU A 159 -4.03 -2.22 6.81
CA LEU A 159 -3.04 -2.50 5.76
C LEU A 159 -2.90 -4.01 5.47
N GLU A 160 -2.99 -4.86 6.51
CA GLU A 160 -3.05 -6.32 6.34
C GLU A 160 -4.31 -6.73 5.59
N ARG A 161 -5.46 -6.12 5.89
CA ARG A 161 -6.71 -6.35 5.17
C ARG A 161 -6.59 -5.99 3.68
N LEU A 162 -5.93 -4.88 3.35
CA LEU A 162 -5.67 -4.50 1.95
C LEU A 162 -4.75 -5.49 1.24
N THR A 163 -3.72 -5.95 1.93
CA THR A 163 -2.80 -6.97 1.40
C THR A 163 -3.55 -8.28 1.09
N ALA A 164 -4.41 -8.73 2.01
CA ALA A 164 -5.22 -9.92 1.81
C ALA A 164 -6.19 -9.78 0.63
N ARG A 165 -6.81 -8.61 0.44
CA ARG A 165 -7.69 -8.34 -0.71
C ARG A 165 -6.95 -8.38 -2.04
N GLN A 166 -5.77 -7.78 -2.12
CA GLN A 166 -4.95 -7.83 -3.34
C GLN A 166 -4.52 -9.27 -3.69
N ALA A 167 -4.26 -10.10 -2.68
CA ALA A 167 -3.97 -11.51 -2.90
C ALA A 167 -5.18 -12.29 -3.43
N VAL A 168 -6.40 -11.99 -2.96
CA VAL A 168 -7.64 -12.63 -3.46
C VAL A 168 -7.93 -12.22 -4.91
N THR A 169 -7.75 -10.95 -5.26
CA THR A 169 -7.93 -10.50 -6.65
C THR A 169 -6.91 -11.11 -7.61
N ALA A 170 -5.67 -11.34 -7.15
CA ALA A 170 -4.64 -11.99 -7.96
C ALA A 170 -4.83 -13.51 -8.10
N ALA A 171 -5.43 -14.16 -7.10
CA ALA A 171 -5.69 -15.61 -7.13
C ALA A 171 -7.00 -16.01 -7.84
N ALA A 172 -7.83 -15.04 -8.22
CA ALA A 172 -9.09 -15.27 -8.91
C ALA A 172 -8.88 -15.53 -10.41
N GLU A 173 -8.25 -16.66 -10.78
CA GLU A 173 -8.39 -17.25 -12.11
C GLU A 173 -9.75 -17.96 -12.25
N PRO A 174 -10.34 -18.05 -13.46
CA PRO A 174 -11.75 -18.33 -13.64
C PRO A 174 -12.06 -19.81 -13.36
N ALA A 175 -12.91 -20.06 -12.37
CA ALA A 175 -13.59 -21.34 -12.26
C ALA A 175 -14.50 -21.52 -13.48
N GLY A 176 -14.26 -22.59 -14.26
CA GLY A 176 -14.99 -22.90 -15.49
C GLY A 176 -16.50 -23.07 -15.31
N PRO A 177 -17.27 -23.14 -16.42
CA PRO A 177 -18.71 -23.05 -16.39
C PRO A 177 -19.33 -24.33 -15.82
N VAL A 178 -20.08 -24.20 -14.71
CA VAL A 178 -20.91 -25.28 -14.18
C VAL A 178 -22.31 -25.16 -14.79
N GLU A 179 -22.63 -26.09 -15.69
CA GLU A 179 -23.97 -26.24 -16.28
C GLU A 179 -25.00 -26.54 -15.18
N ARG A 180 -26.00 -25.65 -15.07
CA ARG A 180 -27.17 -25.87 -14.20
C ARG A 180 -28.22 -26.71 -14.93
N THR A 181 -28.33 -27.98 -14.57
CA THR A 181 -29.53 -28.78 -14.86
C THR A 181 -30.63 -28.42 -13.86
N VAL A 182 -31.73 -27.88 -14.37
CA VAL A 182 -32.94 -27.58 -13.61
C VAL A 182 -33.82 -28.83 -13.61
N SER A 183 -34.11 -29.38 -12.43
CA SER A 183 -35.31 -30.19 -12.21
C SER A 183 -35.96 -29.78 -10.91
N GLY A 184 -37.22 -29.36 -11.01
CA GLY A 184 -38.02 -28.93 -9.86
C GLY A 184 -38.78 -30.09 -9.22
N HIS A 185 -38.92 -30.05 -7.90
CA HIS A 185 -40.22 -30.25 -7.25
C HIS A 185 -40.22 -29.71 -5.82
N ASP A 186 -41.42 -29.30 -5.44
CA ASP A 186 -41.85 -28.58 -4.25
C ASP A 186 -41.63 -29.37 -2.94
N SER A 187 -41.07 -28.72 -1.91
CA SER A 187 -41.47 -28.92 -0.52
C SER A 187 -40.87 -27.82 0.36
N THR A 188 -41.75 -27.05 0.99
CA THR A 188 -41.48 -26.11 2.07
C THR A 188 -40.82 -26.83 3.25
N ASP A 189 -39.55 -26.52 3.49
CA ASP A 189 -38.91 -26.78 4.79
C ASP A 189 -38.18 -25.50 5.24
N LEU A 190 -38.78 -24.80 6.19
CA LEU A 190 -38.32 -23.51 6.71
C LEU A 190 -37.13 -23.64 7.68
N PHE A 191 -36.64 -24.85 7.95
CA PHE A 191 -35.52 -25.13 8.85
C PHE A 191 -34.46 -26.10 8.29
N ALA A 192 -34.54 -26.49 7.02
CA ALA A 192 -33.53 -27.33 6.34
C ALA A 192 -32.66 -26.54 5.34
N SER A 193 -32.13 -25.38 5.71
CA SER A 193 -31.20 -24.63 4.84
C SER A 193 -29.74 -25.05 5.07
N ALA A 194 -29.43 -26.32 4.80
CA ALA A 194 -28.07 -26.77 4.53
C ALA A 194 -28.08 -27.52 3.20
N GLY A 195 -28.45 -26.79 2.13
CA GLY A 195 -28.24 -27.25 0.76
C GLY A 195 -26.75 -27.46 0.49
N PRO A 196 -26.38 -28.21 -0.57
CA PRO A 196 -24.98 -28.41 -0.92
C PRO A 196 -24.32 -27.03 -1.03
N ILE A 197 -23.24 -26.84 -0.26
CA ILE A 197 -22.48 -25.60 -0.20
C ILE A 197 -22.09 -25.28 -1.64
N ALA A 198 -22.83 -24.37 -2.27
CA ALA A 198 -22.43 -23.77 -3.52
C ALA A 198 -21.00 -23.27 -3.31
N ALA A 199 -20.11 -23.56 -4.26
CA ALA A 199 -18.75 -23.03 -4.24
C ALA A 199 -18.81 -21.56 -3.78
N PRO A 200 -17.98 -21.15 -2.81
CA PRO A 200 -18.15 -19.86 -2.14
C PRO A 200 -18.26 -18.79 -3.23
N MET A 201 -19.45 -18.21 -3.38
CA MET A 201 -19.62 -17.03 -4.20
C MET A 201 -18.68 -16.02 -3.56
N VAL A 202 -17.58 -15.71 -4.24
CA VAL A 202 -16.67 -14.67 -3.80
C VAL A 202 -17.51 -13.40 -3.82
N GLU A 203 -17.96 -12.96 -2.66
CA GLU A 203 -18.70 -11.71 -2.53
C GLU A 203 -17.76 -10.60 -2.95
N CYS A 204 -17.92 -10.15 -4.19
CA CYS A 204 -17.15 -9.08 -4.80
C CYS A 204 -17.67 -7.74 -4.27
N ARG A 205 -17.51 -7.51 -2.96
CA ARG A 205 -17.95 -6.28 -2.29
C ARG A 205 -16.81 -5.27 -2.26
N GLY A 206 -17.08 -4.06 -2.77
CA GLY A 206 -16.18 -2.91 -2.70
C GLY A 206 -16.01 -2.39 -1.27
N ILE A 207 -14.87 -1.79 -0.98
CA ILE A 207 -14.56 -1.21 0.33
C ILE A 207 -15.49 -0.04 0.67
N ASP A 208 -15.90 0.71 -0.34
CA ASP A 208 -16.89 1.79 -0.27
C ASP A 208 -18.34 1.32 -0.03
N GLY A 209 -18.57 0.00 -0.05
CA GLY A 209 -19.87 -0.61 0.17
C GLY A 209 -20.66 -0.91 -1.11
N HIS A 210 -20.13 -0.63 -2.30
CA HIS A 210 -20.73 -1.09 -3.54
C HIS A 210 -20.67 -2.63 -3.65
N HIS A 211 -21.58 -3.20 -4.45
CA HIS A 211 -21.62 -4.63 -4.74
C HIS A 211 -21.44 -4.88 -6.25
N PRO A 212 -20.21 -4.72 -6.76
CA PRO A 212 -19.85 -5.12 -8.12
C PRO A 212 -20.21 -6.57 -8.45
N GLY A 213 -20.47 -6.84 -9.73
CA GLY A 213 -20.86 -8.18 -10.18
C GLY A 213 -19.70 -9.17 -10.26
N THR A 214 -18.47 -8.66 -10.33
CA THR A 214 -17.27 -9.44 -10.66
C THR A 214 -16.04 -8.98 -9.87
N CYS A 215 -15.01 -9.83 -9.82
CA CYS A 215 -13.76 -9.54 -9.11
C CYS A 215 -13.02 -8.34 -9.73
N LEU A 216 -12.95 -8.23 -11.06
CA LEU A 216 -12.30 -7.11 -11.73
C LEU A 216 -13.07 -5.81 -11.48
N GLN A 217 -14.41 -5.82 -11.55
CA GLN A 217 -15.19 -4.64 -11.18
C GLN A 217 -14.95 -4.25 -9.71
N ALA A 218 -14.84 -5.21 -8.79
CA ALA A 218 -14.49 -4.91 -7.39
C ALA A 218 -13.09 -4.30 -7.24
N ALA A 219 -12.10 -4.79 -7.98
CA ALA A 219 -10.75 -4.22 -7.99
C ALA A 219 -10.75 -2.78 -8.53
N VAL A 220 -11.50 -2.51 -9.60
CA VAL A 220 -11.67 -1.17 -10.17
C VAL A 220 -12.40 -0.24 -9.20
N CYS A 221 -13.45 -0.73 -8.53
CA CYS A 221 -14.21 0.01 -7.51
C CYS A 221 -13.30 0.42 -6.35
N ASP A 222 -12.55 -0.53 -5.79
CA ASP A 222 -11.58 -0.27 -4.71
C ASP A 222 -10.51 0.72 -5.17
N TRP A 223 -10.01 0.59 -6.39
CA TRP A 223 -9.03 1.51 -6.95
C TRP A 223 -9.58 2.95 -7.04
N LEU A 224 -10.79 3.12 -7.58
CA LEU A 224 -11.45 4.43 -7.70
C LEU A 224 -11.70 5.05 -6.33
N TYR A 225 -12.12 4.24 -5.35
CA TYR A 225 -12.27 4.66 -3.96
C TYR A 225 -10.96 5.17 -3.36
N PHE A 226 -9.87 4.39 -3.46
CA PHE A 226 -8.55 4.79 -2.93
C PHE A 226 -7.93 5.97 -3.66
N ALA A 227 -8.24 6.13 -4.95
CA ALA A 227 -7.90 7.32 -5.72
C ALA A 227 -8.75 8.56 -5.36
N GLN A 228 -9.67 8.43 -4.39
CA GLN A 228 -10.62 9.47 -3.94
C GLN A 228 -11.48 10.02 -5.10
N GLN A 229 -11.79 9.15 -6.07
CA GLN A 229 -12.63 9.52 -7.21
C GLN A 229 -14.09 9.16 -6.92
N ALA A 230 -14.95 10.17 -6.92
CA ALA A 230 -16.38 9.95 -6.88
C ALA A 230 -16.80 9.16 -8.13
N HIS A 231 -17.47 8.03 -7.92
CA HIS A 231 -17.90 7.15 -9.00
C HIS A 231 -19.28 6.54 -8.67
N ALA A 232 -20.03 6.23 -9.73
CA ALA A 232 -21.31 5.54 -9.66
C ALA A 232 -21.20 4.17 -10.32
N LEU A 233 -21.90 3.17 -9.80
CA LEU A 233 -22.00 1.82 -10.35
C LEU A 233 -23.24 1.68 -11.25
N LYS A 234 -23.14 0.95 -12.36
CA LYS A 234 -24.24 0.66 -13.31
C LYS A 234 -24.98 1.93 -13.78
N ARG A 235 -24.23 2.87 -14.37
CA ARG A 235 -24.79 4.14 -14.82
C ARG A 235 -25.40 3.99 -16.21
N ALA A 236 -26.68 4.32 -16.35
CA ALA A 236 -27.35 4.37 -17.65
C ALA A 236 -26.66 5.34 -18.62
N LEU A 237 -26.47 4.92 -19.86
CA LEU A 237 -26.01 5.76 -20.96
C LEU A 237 -27.10 6.78 -21.32
N PRO A 238 -26.76 7.95 -21.89
CA PRO A 238 -27.71 9.00 -22.22
C PRO A 238 -28.47 8.68 -23.53
N VAL A 239 -29.12 7.52 -23.58
CA VAL A 239 -29.90 7.01 -24.72
C VAL A 239 -31.23 6.41 -24.22
N GLU A 240 -32.18 6.19 -25.13
CA GLU A 240 -33.47 5.55 -24.80
C GLU A 240 -33.32 4.05 -24.54
N GLU A 241 -32.29 3.42 -25.10
CA GLU A 241 -31.96 2.01 -24.89
C GLU A 241 -31.52 1.78 -23.44
N GLU A 242 -31.88 0.62 -22.86
CA GLU A 242 -31.48 0.22 -21.51
C GLU A 242 -30.02 -0.26 -21.46
N LEU A 243 -29.09 0.65 -21.76
CA LEU A 243 -27.66 0.43 -21.76
C LEU A 243 -27.03 1.05 -20.52
N TYR A 244 -26.09 0.32 -19.93
CA TYR A 244 -25.42 0.72 -18.70
C TYR A 244 -23.92 0.55 -18.84
N ALA A 245 -23.17 1.52 -18.34
CA ALA A 245 -21.74 1.40 -18.11
C ALA A 245 -21.49 0.84 -16.71
N ASP A 246 -20.41 0.08 -16.54
CA ASP A 246 -20.08 -0.50 -15.23
C ASP A 246 -19.80 0.58 -14.20
N PHE A 247 -18.99 1.60 -14.55
CA PHE A 247 -18.75 2.77 -13.73
C PHE A 247 -18.92 4.09 -14.46
N TYR A 248 -19.22 5.15 -13.71
CA TYR A 248 -19.25 6.51 -14.20
C TYR A 248 -18.58 7.49 -13.23
N LEU A 249 -17.66 8.32 -13.74
CA LEU A 249 -16.95 9.34 -12.99
C LEU A 249 -17.46 10.74 -13.38
N PRO A 250 -18.17 11.45 -12.48
CA PRO A 250 -18.68 12.79 -12.76
C PRO A 250 -17.60 13.82 -13.04
N ALA A 251 -16.45 13.73 -12.38
CA ALA A 251 -15.35 14.72 -12.45
C ALA A 251 -14.78 14.92 -13.86
N GLY A 252 -14.89 13.91 -14.74
CA GLY A 252 -14.50 14.02 -16.15
C GLY A 252 -15.55 13.56 -17.14
N ARG A 253 -16.77 13.23 -16.66
CA ARG A 253 -17.86 12.62 -17.45
C ARG A 253 -17.38 11.37 -18.19
N VAL A 254 -16.66 10.51 -17.49
CA VAL A 254 -16.02 9.30 -18.05
C VAL A 254 -16.84 8.07 -17.68
N TYR A 255 -17.18 7.27 -18.69
CA TYR A 255 -17.77 5.94 -18.53
C TYR A 255 -16.67 4.88 -18.51
N ILE A 256 -16.79 3.83 -17.71
CA ILE A 256 -15.80 2.75 -17.64
C ILE A 256 -16.52 1.43 -17.76
N ASP A 257 -16.05 0.57 -18.67
CA ASP A 257 -16.55 -0.80 -18.85
C ASP A 257 -15.44 -1.82 -18.56
N CYS A 258 -15.77 -2.83 -17.75
CA CYS A 258 -14.89 -3.90 -17.32
C CYS A 258 -15.17 -5.17 -18.14
N TRP A 259 -14.26 -5.51 -19.04
CA TRP A 259 -14.34 -6.64 -19.95
C TRP A 259 -13.75 -7.89 -19.31
N GLU A 260 -14.63 -8.77 -18.83
CA GLU A 260 -14.29 -10.06 -18.24
C GLU A 260 -14.04 -11.14 -19.30
N ASP A 261 -13.14 -12.07 -18.99
CA ASP A 261 -12.97 -13.27 -19.78
C ASP A 261 -14.15 -14.24 -19.58
N GLY A 262 -14.69 -14.78 -20.68
CA GLY A 262 -15.81 -15.72 -20.62
C GLY A 262 -17.17 -15.09 -20.34
N ALA A 263 -17.31 -13.78 -20.52
CA ALA A 263 -18.60 -13.09 -20.39
C ALA A 263 -19.68 -13.71 -21.32
N PRO A 264 -20.94 -13.85 -20.86
CA PRO A 264 -22.03 -14.36 -21.69
C PRO A 264 -22.23 -13.52 -22.96
N ALA A 265 -22.67 -14.15 -24.05
CA ALA A 265 -22.87 -13.49 -25.34
C ALA A 265 -23.79 -12.25 -25.26
N ALA A 266 -24.79 -12.27 -24.37
CA ALA A 266 -25.67 -11.12 -24.13
C ALA A 266 -24.93 -9.91 -23.55
N GLN A 267 -23.99 -10.13 -22.63
CA GLN A 267 -23.17 -9.06 -22.04
C GLN A 267 -22.16 -8.53 -23.06
N LEU A 268 -21.55 -9.40 -23.86
CA LEU A 268 -20.66 -8.99 -24.94
C LEU A 268 -21.40 -8.12 -25.98
N ALA A 269 -22.63 -8.50 -26.33
CA ALA A 269 -23.47 -7.70 -27.22
C ALA A 269 -23.79 -6.32 -26.62
N ALA A 270 -24.07 -6.24 -25.32
CA ALA A 270 -24.29 -4.98 -24.62
C ALA A 270 -23.03 -4.09 -24.62
N TRP A 271 -21.84 -4.64 -24.37
CA TRP A 271 -20.58 -3.87 -24.44
C TRP A 271 -20.26 -3.36 -25.84
N LEU A 272 -20.49 -4.19 -26.87
CA LEU A 272 -20.32 -3.76 -28.26
C LEU A 272 -21.31 -2.63 -28.60
N ARG A 273 -22.55 -2.74 -28.13
CA ARG A 273 -23.55 -1.67 -28.30
C ARG A 273 -23.16 -0.39 -27.55
N ASN A 274 -22.67 -0.50 -26.31
CA ASN A 274 -22.14 0.65 -25.56
C ASN A 274 -21.03 1.35 -26.34
N LYS A 275 -20.10 0.60 -26.94
CA LYS A 275 -19.01 1.14 -27.74
C LYS A 275 -19.48 1.93 -28.95
N GLU A 276 -20.50 1.43 -29.64
CA GLU A 276 -21.15 2.16 -30.74
C GLU A 276 -21.81 3.47 -30.26
N VAL A 277 -22.46 3.43 -29.10
CA VAL A 277 -23.09 4.61 -28.49
C VAL A 277 -22.03 5.64 -28.08
N TYR A 278 -20.92 5.20 -27.46
CA TYR A 278 -19.82 6.10 -27.11
C TYR A 278 -19.23 6.79 -28.33
N ALA A 279 -19.05 6.07 -29.43
CA ALA A 279 -18.53 6.62 -30.68
C ALA A 279 -19.52 7.59 -31.34
N SER A 280 -20.82 7.26 -31.35
CA SER A 280 -21.84 8.09 -32.01
C SER A 280 -22.14 9.39 -31.26
N LEU A 281 -22.06 9.37 -29.93
CA LEU A 281 -22.34 10.52 -29.06
C LEU A 281 -21.08 11.25 -28.56
N ASP A 282 -19.89 10.85 -29.01
CA ASP A 282 -18.59 11.38 -28.56
C ASP A 282 -18.43 11.37 -27.02
N LEU A 283 -18.83 10.24 -26.40
CA LEU A 283 -18.72 10.07 -24.95
C LEU A 283 -17.32 9.59 -24.57
N ARG A 284 -16.78 10.18 -23.51
CA ARG A 284 -15.51 9.78 -22.92
C ARG A 284 -15.68 8.44 -22.23
N HIS A 285 -14.93 7.43 -22.65
CA HIS A 285 -14.99 6.10 -22.07
C HIS A 285 -13.60 5.48 -21.88
N LEU A 286 -13.51 4.50 -20.97
CA LEU A 286 -12.35 3.63 -20.77
C LEU A 286 -12.81 2.17 -20.75
N GLU A 287 -12.01 1.32 -21.39
CA GLU A 287 -12.20 -0.13 -21.39
C GLU A 287 -11.09 -0.74 -20.53
N ILE A 288 -11.44 -1.59 -19.57
CA ILE A 288 -10.50 -2.31 -18.71
C ILE A 288 -10.71 -3.79 -18.93
N LYS A 289 -9.66 -4.52 -19.32
CA LYS A 289 -9.76 -5.97 -19.56
C LYS A 289 -9.34 -6.75 -18.33
N ALA A 290 -9.77 -8.02 -18.24
CA ALA A 290 -9.36 -8.93 -17.18
C ALA A 290 -7.84 -9.01 -17.00
N GLY A 291 -7.08 -9.06 -18.10
CA GLY A 291 -5.60 -9.07 -18.06
C GLY A 291 -4.96 -7.78 -17.52
N ASP A 292 -5.71 -6.68 -17.44
CA ASP A 292 -5.23 -5.40 -16.90
C ASP A 292 -5.42 -5.28 -15.38
N ALA A 293 -6.04 -6.28 -14.71
CA ALA A 293 -6.38 -6.24 -13.29
C ALA A 293 -5.16 -6.01 -12.37
N GLU A 294 -3.99 -6.50 -12.74
CA GLU A 294 -2.75 -6.30 -11.97
C GLU A 294 -2.11 -4.93 -12.23
N TYR A 295 -2.46 -4.28 -13.33
CA TYR A 295 -1.86 -3.04 -13.83
C TYR A 295 -2.83 -1.85 -13.76
N LEU A 296 -3.85 -1.91 -12.91
CA LEU A 296 -4.86 -0.86 -12.77
C LEU A 296 -4.25 0.52 -12.50
N ASP A 297 -3.19 0.61 -11.72
CA ASP A 297 -2.46 1.86 -11.46
C ASP A 297 -1.91 2.50 -12.73
N GLU A 298 -1.52 1.71 -13.73
CA GLU A 298 -1.05 2.21 -15.02
C GLU A 298 -2.20 2.52 -15.97
N VAL A 299 -3.17 1.61 -16.09
CA VAL A 299 -4.28 1.71 -17.04
C VAL A 299 -5.24 2.82 -16.63
N LEU A 300 -5.76 2.79 -15.40
CA LEU A 300 -6.65 3.82 -14.89
C LEU A 300 -5.88 5.13 -14.65
N GLY A 301 -4.67 5.07 -14.08
CA GLY A 301 -3.87 6.28 -13.83
C GLY A 301 -3.58 7.07 -15.12
N ARG A 302 -3.16 6.39 -16.19
CA ARG A 302 -2.91 7.04 -17.49
C ARG A 302 -4.21 7.42 -18.20
N GLY A 303 -5.20 6.53 -18.18
CA GLY A 303 -6.49 6.74 -18.84
C GLY A 303 -7.23 7.95 -18.28
N LEU A 304 -7.34 8.05 -16.95
CA LEU A 304 -8.00 9.18 -16.29
C LEU A 304 -7.21 10.49 -16.47
N LEU A 305 -5.88 10.43 -16.47
CA LEU A 305 -5.04 11.60 -16.74
C LEU A 305 -5.29 12.18 -18.14
N ALA A 306 -5.53 11.32 -19.15
CA ALA A 306 -5.87 11.76 -20.51
C ALA A 306 -7.19 12.55 -20.55
N PHE A 307 -8.10 12.32 -19.60
CA PHE A 307 -9.35 13.08 -19.43
C PHE A 307 -9.22 14.28 -18.48
N GLY A 308 -8.01 14.57 -17.99
CA GLY A 308 -7.73 15.66 -17.06
C GLY A 308 -8.03 15.34 -15.60
N ILE A 309 -8.34 14.09 -15.26
CA ILE A 309 -8.56 13.63 -13.89
C ILE A 309 -7.20 13.24 -13.30
N ARG A 310 -6.84 13.82 -12.15
CA ARG A 310 -5.61 13.48 -11.42
C ARG A 310 -5.95 12.63 -10.20
N CYS A 311 -5.18 11.57 -10.00
CA CYS A 311 -5.41 10.48 -9.06
C CYS A 311 -4.09 9.90 -8.55
#